data_AF-A0A3C1Z3F6-F1
#
_entry.id   AF-A0A3C1Z3F6-F1
#
_cell.length_a   1.000
_cell.length_b   1.000
_cell.length_c   1.000
_cell.angle_alpha   90.00
_cell.angle_beta   90.00
_cell.angle_gamma   90.00
#
_symmetry.space_group_name_H-M   'P 1'
#
loop_
_entity.id
_entity.type
_entity.pdbx_description
1 polymer ?
#
loop_
_entity_poly.entity_id
_entity_poly.type
_entity_poly.pdbx_seq_one_letter_code
_entity_poly.pdbx_strand_id
1 'polypeptide(L)'
;NDVYFQVGLITIIGLGAKNAVLIIEFAKDLHARGASLVDAVLEAAHLRFRPIIMTSMAFILGVLPLVIASGAGAASRHSIGTGVFGGMLAATFLAIFFVPLFYVVIGKLTRRGKPPASPIEPQPATALAPPQDDQTRVDDKEKQ
;
A
#
# COMPACT_ATOMS: atom_id res chain seq x y z
N ASN A 1 21.50 -3.35 28.99
CA ASN A 1 20.15 -3.82 28.61
C ASN A 1 19.24 -2.61 28.66
N ASP A 2 19.23 -1.83 27.58
CA ASP A 2 18.62 -0.51 27.51
C ASP A 2 17.10 -0.62 27.31
N VAL A 3 16.33 -0.41 28.38
CA VAL A 3 14.86 -0.28 28.33
C VAL A 3 14.43 0.76 27.29
N TYR A 4 15.22 1.82 27.11
CA TYR A 4 15.03 2.84 26.07
C TYR A 4 15.01 2.27 24.65
N PHE A 5 15.94 1.37 24.34
CA PHE A 5 15.98 0.71 23.03
C PHE A 5 14.78 -0.24 22.84
N GLN A 6 14.37 -0.96 23.89
CA GLN A 6 13.21 -1.85 23.83
C GLN A 6 11.92 -1.08 23.55
N VAL A 7 11.71 0.04 24.24
CA VAL A 7 10.55 0.93 23.98
C VAL A 7 10.60 1.49 22.56
N GLY A 8 11.79 1.86 22.08
CA GLY A 8 12.01 2.27 20.70
C GLY A 8 11.64 1.18 19.69
N LEU A 9 12.06 -0.07 19.93
CA LEU A 9 11.75 -1.22 19.09
C LEU A 9 10.24 -1.51 19.03
N ILE A 10 9.53 -1.44 20.14
CA ILE A 10 8.07 -1.62 20.18
C ILE A 10 7.38 -0.54 19.33
N THR A 11 7.86 0.70 19.42
CA THR A 11 7.30 1.83 18.66
C THR A 11 7.44 1.61 17.15
N ILE A 12 8.61 1.18 16.68
CA ILE A 12 8.84 0.93 15.24
C ILE A 12 8.06 -0.29 14.74
N ILE A 13 7.89 -1.33 15.56
CA ILE A 13 7.04 -2.48 15.23
C ILE A 13 5.59 -2.02 15.02
N GLY A 14 5.06 -1.18 15.92
CA GLY A 14 3.71 -0.63 15.79
C GLY A 14 3.53 0.24 14.53
N LEU A 15 4.49 1.12 14.24
CA LEU A 15 4.44 1.95 13.02
C LEU A 15 4.55 1.11 11.75
N GLY A 16 5.43 0.11 11.73
CA GLY A 16 5.56 -0.83 10.62
C GLY A 16 4.28 -1.65 10.41
N ALA A 17 3.68 -2.14 11.49
CA ALA A 17 2.43 -2.90 11.44
C ALA A 17 1.26 -2.07 10.88
N LYS A 18 1.13 -0.80 11.28
CA LYS A 18 0.14 0.13 10.72
C LYS A 18 0.32 0.25 9.19
N ASN A 19 1.55 0.44 8.74
CA ASN A 19 1.87 0.59 7.32
C ASN A 19 1.56 -0.70 6.53
N ALA A 20 1.85 -1.87 7.11
CA ALA A 20 1.60 -3.17 6.49
C ALA A 20 0.10 -3.53 6.41
N VAL A 21 -0.63 -3.39 7.51
CA VAL A 21 -2.08 -3.68 7.58
C VAL A 21 -2.83 -2.85 6.55
N LEU A 22 -2.49 -1.58 6.39
CA LEU A 22 -3.17 -0.68 5.47
C LEU A 22 -3.01 -1.09 3.99
N ILE A 23 -1.83 -1.60 3.59
CA ILE A 23 -1.61 -2.14 2.24
C ILE A 23 -2.40 -3.43 2.07
N ILE A 24 -2.29 -4.37 3.02
CA ILE A 24 -2.92 -5.69 2.94
C ILE A 24 -4.45 -5.57 2.89
N GLU A 25 -5.02 -4.69 3.71
CA GLU A 25 -6.47 -4.45 3.75
C GLU A 25 -6.99 -3.90 2.42
N PHE A 26 -6.28 -2.92 1.84
CA PHE A 26 -6.68 -2.35 0.56
C PHE A 26 -6.48 -3.33 -0.61
N ALA A 27 -5.40 -4.10 -0.60
CA ALA A 27 -5.16 -5.15 -1.58
C ALA A 27 -6.23 -6.26 -1.49
N LYS A 28 -6.62 -6.64 -0.27
CA LYS A 28 -7.72 -7.59 -0.04
C LYS A 28 -9.05 -7.07 -0.57
N ASP A 29 -9.36 -5.79 -0.37
CA ASP A 29 -10.58 -5.16 -0.88
C ASP A 29 -10.58 -5.12 -2.42
N LEU A 30 -9.50 -4.68 -3.06
CA LEU A 30 -9.33 -4.73 -4.52
C LEU A 30 -9.44 -6.15 -5.09
N HIS A 31 -8.81 -7.12 -4.44
CA HIS A 31 -8.89 -8.53 -4.83
C HIS A 31 -10.33 -9.07 -4.68
N ALA A 32 -11.05 -8.66 -3.64
CA ALA A 32 -12.46 -9.02 -3.45
C ALA A 32 -13.37 -8.40 -4.53
N ARG A 33 -12.99 -7.26 -5.10
CA ARG A 33 -13.65 -6.61 -6.24
C ARG A 33 -13.28 -7.24 -7.60
N GLY A 34 -12.45 -8.29 -7.61
CA GLY A 34 -12.14 -9.08 -8.81
C GLY A 34 -10.76 -8.82 -9.41
N ALA A 35 -9.94 -7.93 -8.84
CA ALA A 35 -8.56 -7.74 -9.31
C ALA A 35 -7.71 -8.99 -9.07
N SER A 36 -6.66 -9.19 -9.88
CA SER A 36 -5.69 -10.25 -9.63
C SER A 36 -4.86 -9.93 -8.37
N LEU A 37 -4.28 -10.95 -7.73
CA LEU A 37 -3.44 -10.76 -6.52
C LEU A 37 -2.31 -9.74 -6.73
N VAL A 38 -1.74 -9.69 -7.94
CA VAL A 38 -0.63 -8.81 -8.28
C VAL A 38 -1.14 -7.39 -8.53
N ASP A 39 -2.20 -7.24 -9.33
CA ASP A 39 -2.75 -5.92 -9.64
C ASP A 39 -3.30 -5.24 -8.38
N ALA A 40 -4.04 -6.00 -7.57
CA ALA A 40 -4.62 -5.53 -6.32
C ALA A 40 -3.55 -5.00 -5.35
N VAL A 41 -2.43 -5.70 -5.22
CA VAL A 41 -1.38 -5.31 -4.28
C VAL A 41 -0.53 -4.15 -4.80
N LEU A 42 -0.31 -4.07 -6.12
CA LEU A 42 0.42 -2.95 -6.73
C LEU A 42 -0.37 -1.64 -6.62
N GLU A 43 -1.67 -1.69 -6.90
CA GLU A 43 -2.55 -0.53 -6.77
C GLU A 43 -2.67 -0.09 -5.30
N ALA A 44 -2.83 -1.05 -4.36
CA ALA A 44 -2.78 -0.77 -2.93
C ALA A 44 -1.46 -0.13 -2.49
N ALA A 45 -0.32 -0.65 -2.96
CA ALA A 45 0.99 -0.12 -2.63
C ALA A 45 1.15 1.32 -3.16
N HIS A 46 0.71 1.63 -4.38
CA HIS A 46 0.77 2.97 -4.95
C HIS A 46 -0.07 3.98 -4.15
N LEU A 47 -1.30 3.62 -3.78
CA LEU A 47 -2.18 4.49 -3.01
C LEU A 47 -1.63 4.81 -1.62
N ARG A 48 -0.87 3.88 -1.04
CA ARG A 48 -0.28 4.05 0.29
C ARG A 48 1.16 4.56 0.29
N PHE A 49 1.85 4.53 -0.85
CA PHE A 49 3.23 4.99 -0.96
C PHE A 49 3.41 6.42 -0.44
N ARG A 50 2.57 7.36 -0.90
CA ARG A 50 2.61 8.76 -0.45
C ARG A 50 2.39 8.90 1.07
N PRO A 51 1.31 8.32 1.67
CA PRO A 51 1.14 8.29 3.11
C PRO A 51 2.28 7.63 3.91
N ILE A 52 2.85 6.52 3.43
CA ILE A 52 3.93 5.80 4.11
C ILE A 52 5.20 6.67 4.16
N ILE A 53 5.55 7.28 3.04
CA ILE A 53 6.70 8.21 2.98
C ILE A 53 6.45 9.45 3.85
N MET A 54 5.24 10.01 3.84
CA MET A 54 4.91 11.17 4.67
C MET A 54 5.08 10.88 6.17
N THR A 55 4.54 9.76 6.65
CA THR A 55 4.59 9.42 8.08
C THR A 55 5.98 9.03 8.54
N SER A 56 6.71 8.25 7.74
CA SER A 56 8.09 7.87 8.05
C SER A 56 9.01 9.09 8.07
N MET A 57 8.92 10.00 7.09
CA MET A 57 9.73 11.21 7.06
C MET A 57 9.42 12.16 8.23
N ALA A 58 8.14 12.37 8.53
CA ALA A 58 7.74 13.19 9.67
C ALA A 58 8.31 12.64 10.99
N PHE A 59 8.26 11.32 11.16
CA PHE A 59 8.80 10.67 12.36
C PHE A 59 10.33 10.72 12.42
N ILE A 60 11.02 10.43 11.32
CA ILE A 60 12.49 10.50 11.22
C ILE A 60 12.99 11.90 11.57
N LEU A 61 12.37 12.94 11.02
CA LEU A 61 12.71 14.33 11.33
C LEU A 61 12.37 14.68 12.79
N GLY A 62 11.27 14.13 13.32
CA GLY A 62 10.89 14.34 14.73
C GLY A 62 11.85 13.70 15.74
N VAL A 63 12.48 12.58 15.39
CA VAL A 63 13.49 11.93 16.26
C VAL A 63 14.91 12.40 15.98
N LEU A 64 15.16 13.11 14.88
CA LEU A 64 16.48 13.62 14.51
C LEU A 64 17.15 14.44 15.64
N PRO A 65 16.45 15.34 16.36
CA PRO A 65 17.05 16.06 17.49
C PRO A 65 17.56 15.14 18.60
N LEU A 66 16.90 14.01 18.85
CA LEU A 66 17.32 13.04 19.88
C LEU A 66 18.61 12.33 19.48
N VAL A 67 18.80 12.10 18.17
CA VAL A 67 20.00 11.48 17.59
C VAL A 67 21.22 12.40 17.68
N ILE A 68 21.04 13.72 17.74
CA ILE A 68 22.14 14.71 17.82
C ILE A 68 22.20 15.41 19.17
N ALA A 69 21.41 14.97 20.15
CA ALA A 69 21.24 15.70 21.41
C ALA A 69 22.49 15.63 22.29
N SER A 70 23.09 16.77 22.58
CA SER A 70 24.16 16.93 23.56
C SER A 70 23.64 17.26 24.96
N GLY A 71 24.54 17.28 25.95
CA GLY A 71 24.25 17.74 27.32
C GLY A 71 23.71 16.66 28.27
N ALA A 72 23.07 17.08 29.36
CA ALA A 72 22.58 16.19 30.41
C ALA A 72 21.54 15.20 29.87
N GLY A 73 21.76 13.89 30.04
CA GLY A 73 20.88 12.84 29.52
C GLY A 73 21.09 12.51 28.03
N ALA A 74 22.17 13.00 27.40
CA ALA A 74 22.49 12.70 26.00
C ALA A 74 22.58 11.19 25.73
N ALA A 75 23.22 10.42 26.62
CA ALA A 75 23.34 8.97 26.47
C ALA A 75 21.99 8.27 26.32
N SER A 76 21.00 8.64 27.15
CA SER A 76 19.63 8.08 27.07
C SER A 76 18.91 8.49 25.79
N ARG A 77 19.07 9.75 25.36
CA ARG A 77 18.47 10.27 24.12
C ARG A 77 19.08 9.62 22.87
N HIS A 78 20.39 9.43 22.84
CA HIS A 78 21.08 8.71 21.77
C HIS A 78 20.70 7.23 21.73
N SER A 79 20.58 6.57 22.89
CA SER A 79 20.21 5.15 23.00
C SER A 79 18.86 4.87 22.33
N ILE A 80 17.82 5.67 22.64
CA ILE A 80 16.52 5.54 21.97
C ILE A 80 16.54 6.11 20.54
N GLY A 81 17.12 7.30 20.35
CA GLY A 81 17.05 8.04 19.09
C GLY A 81 17.71 7.28 17.94
N THR A 82 18.90 6.73 18.17
CA THR A 82 19.67 6.01 17.12
C THR A 82 18.95 4.73 16.70
N GLY A 83 18.43 3.96 17.67
CA GLY A 83 17.71 2.72 17.39
C GLY A 83 16.41 2.96 16.64
N VAL A 84 15.65 3.99 17.04
CA VAL A 84 14.38 4.36 16.42
C VAL A 84 14.59 4.97 15.03
N PHE A 85 15.62 5.82 14.84
CA PHE A 85 15.94 6.43 13.55
C PHE A 85 16.32 5.37 12.51
N GLY A 86 17.27 4.50 12.82
CA GLY A 86 17.68 3.41 11.93
C GLY A 86 16.56 2.40 11.72
N GLY A 87 15.84 2.07 12.79
CA GLY A 87 14.70 1.18 12.76
C GLY A 87 13.57 1.67 11.86
N MET A 88 13.26 2.97 11.88
CA MET A 88 12.24 3.57 11.01
C MET A 88 12.63 3.51 9.54
N LEU A 89 13.89 3.84 9.22
CA LEU A 89 14.41 3.78 7.85
C LEU A 89 14.32 2.35 7.32
N ALA A 90 14.83 1.38 8.09
CA ALA A 90 14.79 -0.02 7.72
C ALA A 90 13.35 -0.54 7.59
N ALA A 91 12.49 -0.27 8.58
CA ALA A 91 11.11 -0.73 8.59
C ALA A 91 10.30 -0.16 7.42
N THR A 92 10.52 1.11 7.07
CA THR A 92 9.84 1.76 5.94
C THR A 92 10.25 1.10 4.62
N PHE A 93 11.56 0.94 4.39
CA PHE A 93 12.07 0.27 3.20
C PHE A 93 11.58 -1.18 3.11
N LEU A 94 11.76 -1.97 4.18
CA LEU A 94 11.31 -3.36 4.19
C LEU A 94 9.81 -3.46 3.98
N ALA A 95 8.99 -2.62 4.62
CA ALA A 95 7.54 -2.70 4.49
C ALA A 95 7.08 -2.43 3.05
N ILE A 96 7.65 -1.43 2.36
CA ILE A 96 7.26 -1.08 0.99
C ILE A 96 7.50 -2.24 0.01
N PHE A 97 8.61 -2.98 0.15
CA PHE A 97 8.94 -4.07 -0.77
C PHE A 97 8.41 -5.43 -0.32
N PHE A 98 8.55 -5.76 0.97
CA PHE A 98 8.23 -7.09 1.47
C PHE A 98 6.74 -7.28 1.73
N VAL A 99 5.98 -6.24 2.08
CA VAL A 99 4.53 -6.41 2.32
C VAL A 99 3.82 -6.83 1.02
N PRO A 100 4.04 -6.17 -0.14
CA PRO A 100 3.44 -6.62 -1.39
C PRO A 100 3.90 -8.01 -1.81
N LEU A 101 5.19 -8.30 -1.63
CA LEU A 101 5.77 -9.61 -1.94
C LEU A 101 5.11 -10.73 -1.12
N PHE A 102 5.02 -10.56 0.20
CA PHE A 102 4.42 -11.55 1.08
C PHE A 102 2.94 -11.75 0.80
N TYR A 103 2.19 -10.70 0.46
CA TYR A 103 0.80 -10.82 0.06
C TYR A 103 0.63 -11.77 -1.14
N VAL A 104 1.44 -11.60 -2.20
CA VAL A 104 1.39 -12.45 -3.40
C VAL A 104 1.86 -13.86 -3.11
N VAL A 105 2.96 -14.04 -2.37
CA VAL A 105 3.52 -15.35 -2.04
C VAL A 105 2.53 -16.17 -1.21
N ILE A 106 1.97 -15.58 -0.15
CA ILE A 106 0.99 -16.24 0.73
C ILE A 106 -0.31 -16.50 -0.04
N GLY A 107 -0.77 -15.54 -0.85
CA GLY A 107 -1.95 -15.70 -1.71
C GLY A 107 -1.80 -16.87 -2.70
N LYS A 108 -0.64 -17.00 -3.35
CA LYS A 108 -0.34 -18.11 -4.26
C LYS A 108 -0.22 -19.45 -3.54
N LEU A 109 0.42 -19.49 -2.38
CA LEU A 109 0.56 -20.71 -1.57
C LEU A 109 -0.81 -21.23 -1.10
N THR A 110 -1.69 -20.33 -0.68
CA THR A 110 -3.04 -20.65 -0.19
C THR A 110 -3.97 -21.07 -1.33
N ARG A 111 -3.84 -20.46 -2.53
CA ARG A 111 -4.62 -20.82 -3.72
C ARG A 111 -4.14 -22.07 -4.45
N ARG A 112 -3.02 -22.69 -4.07
CA ARG A 112 -2.58 -23.95 -4.66
C ARG A 112 -3.59 -25.10 -4.45
N GLY A 113 -4.65 -24.89 -3.66
CA GLY A 113 -5.83 -25.74 -3.56
C GLY A 113 -7.15 -25.22 -4.19
N LYS A 114 -7.19 -24.07 -4.89
CA LYS A 114 -8.43 -23.55 -5.52
C LYS A 114 -8.16 -22.83 -6.87
N PRO A 115 -8.84 -23.20 -7.98
CA PRO A 115 -8.54 -22.70 -9.33
C PRO A 115 -8.69 -21.17 -9.48
N PRO A 116 -7.89 -20.52 -10.34
CA PRO A 116 -7.98 -19.08 -10.56
C PRO A 116 -9.27 -18.68 -11.28
N ALA A 117 -9.96 -17.68 -10.73
CA ALA A 117 -11.01 -16.93 -11.44
C ALA A 117 -10.35 -16.07 -12.54
N SER A 118 -10.97 -16.05 -13.72
CA SER A 118 -10.42 -15.51 -14.97
C SER A 118 -9.88 -14.07 -14.87
N PRO A 119 -8.80 -13.76 -15.60
CA PRO A 119 -8.36 -12.39 -15.85
C PRO A 119 -9.46 -11.58 -16.52
N ILE A 120 -9.74 -10.38 -15.99
CA ILE A 120 -10.57 -9.38 -16.67
C ILE A 120 -9.74 -8.82 -17.82
N GLU A 121 -10.25 -8.99 -19.04
CA GLU A 121 -9.71 -8.41 -20.27
C GLU A 121 -9.77 -6.87 -20.19
N PRO A 122 -8.69 -6.14 -20.53
CA PRO A 122 -8.72 -4.68 -20.56
C PRO A 122 -9.75 -4.22 -21.59
N GLN A 123 -10.85 -3.60 -21.15
CA GLN A 123 -11.79 -2.94 -22.05
C GLN A 123 -11.07 -1.79 -22.79
N PRO A 124 -10.95 -1.85 -24.12
CA PRO A 124 -10.37 -0.75 -24.88
C PRO A 124 -11.32 0.45 -24.85
N ALA A 125 -10.78 1.61 -24.51
CA ALA A 125 -11.44 2.90 -24.62
C ALA A 125 -11.65 3.31 -26.09
N THR A 126 -12.52 2.61 -26.84
CA THR A 126 -12.77 2.90 -28.28
C THR A 126 -14.24 2.76 -28.70
N ALA A 127 -15.20 2.86 -27.78
CA ALA A 127 -16.62 2.96 -28.15
C ALA A 127 -17.17 4.36 -27.87
N LEU A 128 -16.51 5.39 -28.38
CA LEU A 128 -17.21 6.64 -28.74
C LEU A 128 -17.52 6.54 -30.24
N ALA A 129 -18.60 5.80 -30.56
CA ALA A 129 -19.20 5.88 -31.88
C ALA A 129 -19.86 7.27 -32.03
N PRO A 130 -19.76 7.93 -33.20
CA PRO A 130 -20.42 9.21 -33.43
C PRO A 130 -21.95 9.06 -33.35
N PRO A 131 -22.70 10.13 -33.03
CA PRO A 131 -24.15 10.07 -32.93
C PRO A 131 -24.74 9.68 -34.29
N GLN A 132 -25.44 8.54 -34.35
CA GLN A 132 -26.22 8.15 -35.52
C GLN A 132 -27.55 8.89 -35.49
N ASP A 133 -27.76 9.76 -36.49
CA ASP A 133 -29.03 10.42 -36.80
C ASP A 133 -30.11 9.36 -37.07
N ASP A 134 -31.08 9.25 -36.17
CA ASP A 134 -32.27 8.42 -36.30
C ASP A 134 -33.41 9.27 -36.92
N GLN A 135 -33.39 9.42 -38.26
CA GLN A 135 -34.44 10.16 -38.98
C GLN A 135 -35.00 9.47 -40.24
N THR A 136 -34.70 8.19 -40.50
CA THR A 136 -35.21 7.49 -41.71
C THR A 136 -36.28 6.42 -41.45
N ARG A 137 -36.94 6.41 -40.28
CA ARG A 137 -37.94 5.39 -39.94
C ARG A 137 -39.33 5.94 -39.63
N VAL A 138 -39.87 6.83 -40.46
CA VAL A 138 -41.28 7.28 -40.32
C VAL A 138 -42.14 7.12 -41.59
N ASP A 139 -41.59 6.93 -42.80
CA ASP A 139 -42.44 7.02 -44.00
C ASP A 139 -43.18 5.74 -44.47
N ASP A 140 -42.93 4.56 -43.88
CA ASP A 140 -43.47 3.29 -44.44
C ASP A 140 -44.75 2.74 -43.78
N LYS A 141 -45.47 3.53 -42.97
CA LYS A 141 -46.68 3.03 -42.28
C LYS A 141 -48.03 3.65 -42.65
N GLU A 142 -48.11 4.51 -43.67
CA GLU A 142 -49.39 5.14 -44.05
C GLU A 142 -49.99 4.73 -45.40
N LYS A 143 -49.50 3.64 -46.02
CA LYS A 143 -50.18 3.04 -47.17
C LYS A 143 -50.34 1.53 -47.03
N GLN A 144 -51.32 1.12 -46.24
CA GLN A 144 -52.19 -0.03 -46.51
C GLN A 144 -53.39 -0.06 -45.57
#